data_AF-A0A951NIX9-F1
#
_entry.id   AF-A0A951NIX9-F1
#
_cell.length_a   1.000
_cell.length_b   1.000
_cell.length_c   1.000
_cell.angle_alpha   90.00
_cell.angle_beta   90.00
_cell.angle_gamma   90.00
#
_symmetry.space_group_name_H-M   'P 1'
#
loop_
_entity.id
_entity.type
_entity.pdbx_description
1 polymer ?
#
loop_
_entity_poly.entity_id
_entity_poly.type
_entity_poly.pdbx_seq_one_letter_code
_entity_poly.pdbx_strand_id
1 'polypeptide(L)'
;MSIEFGTATRAWAGWNGLIEQYRDRLPVSASTPVVTLLEGATPLVRAAVLSELVSAEVWLKVEGANPTGSFKDRGMTMAISKAVEAGSQAVICASTGNTSASAAAYAAKGGLTCAVLVPEGKIA
;
A
#
# COMPACT_ATOMS: atom_id res chain seq x y z
N MET A 1 -16.17 -17.09 -29.86
CA MET A 1 -15.77 -17.39 -28.47
C MET A 1 -15.85 -16.08 -27.70
N SER A 2 -17.00 -15.82 -27.09
CA SER A 2 -17.28 -14.60 -26.31
C SER A 2 -16.61 -14.72 -24.95
N ILE A 3 -15.66 -13.85 -24.66
CA ILE A 3 -15.04 -13.76 -23.34
C ILE A 3 -15.99 -12.97 -22.46
N GLU A 4 -16.75 -13.66 -21.62
CA GLU A 4 -17.53 -13.04 -20.55
C GLU A 4 -16.61 -12.70 -19.38
N PHE A 5 -16.31 -11.41 -19.23
CA PHE A 5 -15.70 -10.90 -18.02
C PHE A 5 -16.77 -10.89 -16.91
N GLY A 6 -16.73 -11.86 -16.00
CA GLY A 6 -17.59 -11.89 -14.83
C GLY A 6 -17.42 -10.60 -14.00
N THR A 7 -18.41 -9.73 -14.02
CA THR A 7 -18.45 -8.46 -13.27
C THR A 7 -18.85 -8.72 -11.82
N ALA A 8 -17.94 -9.30 -11.04
CA ALA A 8 -18.04 -9.23 -9.59
C ALA A 8 -17.29 -8.00 -9.05
N THR A 9 -17.55 -6.81 -9.61
CA THR A 9 -17.16 -5.55 -8.99
C THR A 9 -18.18 -5.21 -7.90
N ARG A 10 -18.02 -5.80 -6.71
CA ARG A 10 -18.58 -5.18 -5.51
C ARG A 10 -17.86 -3.85 -5.32
N ALA A 11 -18.53 -2.75 -5.64
CA ALA A 11 -18.11 -1.43 -5.17
C ALA A 11 -18.14 -1.46 -3.63
N TRP A 12 -16.98 -1.37 -2.99
CA TRP A 12 -16.91 -1.29 -1.54
C TRP A 12 -17.38 0.11 -1.13
N ALA A 13 -18.64 0.24 -0.72
CA ALA A 13 -19.03 1.38 0.09
C ALA A 13 -18.27 1.28 1.43
N GLY A 14 -17.30 2.16 1.68
CA GLY A 14 -16.69 2.34 3.01
C GLY A 14 -15.23 1.90 3.21
N TRP A 15 -14.38 1.83 2.17
CA TRP A 15 -12.94 1.66 2.42
C TRP A 15 -12.30 2.94 2.97
N ASN A 16 -11.85 2.90 4.23
CA ASN A 16 -11.27 4.05 4.94
C ASN A 16 -9.75 3.97 5.11
N GLY A 17 -9.09 3.05 4.40
CA GLY A 17 -7.66 2.76 4.54
C GLY A 17 -7.37 1.56 5.44
N LEU A 18 -6.14 1.04 5.34
CA LEU A 18 -5.75 -0.23 5.94
C LEU A 18 -5.87 -0.22 7.47
N ILE A 19 -5.43 0.87 8.11
CA ILE A 19 -5.41 0.95 9.57
C ILE A 19 -6.82 0.93 10.13
N GLU A 20 -7.75 1.71 9.57
CA GLU A 20 -9.13 1.72 10.08
C GLU A 20 -9.84 0.39 9.86
N GLN A 21 -9.58 -0.28 8.73
CA GLN A 21 -10.21 -1.56 8.46
C GLN A 21 -9.73 -2.69 9.37
N TYR A 22 -8.46 -2.67 9.77
CA TYR A 22 -7.81 -3.77 10.50
C TYR A 22 -7.23 -3.33 11.85
N ARG A 23 -7.82 -2.27 12.43
CA ARG A 23 -7.33 -1.64 13.67
C ARG A 23 -7.18 -2.63 14.82
N ASP A 24 -8.10 -3.58 14.92
CA ASP A 24 -8.14 -4.66 15.92
C ASP A 24 -6.97 -5.66 15.82
N ARG A 25 -6.23 -5.65 14.70
CA ARG A 25 -5.11 -6.56 14.41
C ARG A 25 -3.76 -5.84 14.30
N LEU A 26 -3.73 -4.53 14.51
CA LEU A 26 -2.55 -3.69 14.32
C LEU A 26 -2.12 -3.06 15.65
N PRO A 27 -0.82 -2.75 15.83
CA PRO A 27 -0.29 -2.15 17.05
C PRO A 27 -0.60 -0.64 17.15
N VAL A 28 -1.89 -0.29 17.09
CA VAL A 28 -2.42 1.08 17.15
C VAL A 28 -3.41 1.21 18.31
N SER A 29 -3.40 2.37 18.96
CA SER A 29 -4.35 2.75 19.99
C SER A 29 -5.51 3.57 19.39
N ALA A 30 -6.53 3.87 20.20
CA ALA A 30 -7.61 4.79 19.79
C ALA A 30 -7.08 6.20 19.49
N SER A 31 -5.95 6.60 20.08
CA SER A 31 -5.31 7.90 19.88
C SER A 31 -4.22 7.91 18.80
N THR A 32 -3.86 6.75 18.22
CA THR A 32 -2.85 6.71 17.15
C THR A 32 -3.36 7.51 15.94
N PRO A 33 -2.67 8.58 15.51
CA PRO A 33 -3.01 9.33 14.31
C PRO A 33 -2.94 8.41 13.09
N VAL A 34 -3.93 8.46 12.20
CA VAL A 34 -3.97 7.65 10.99
C VAL A 34 -3.58 8.47 9.78
N VAL A 35 -2.39 8.20 9.26
CA VAL A 35 -1.89 8.76 8.00
C VAL A 35 -2.19 7.79 6.88
N THR A 36 -3.33 7.97 6.22
CA THR A 36 -3.85 7.10 5.16
C THR A 36 -3.88 7.81 3.81
N LEU A 37 -3.62 7.06 2.74
CA LEU A 37 -3.91 7.43 1.35
C LEU A 37 -4.99 6.51 0.75
N LEU A 38 -5.75 5.83 1.62
CA LEU A 38 -6.74 4.81 1.28
C LEU A 38 -6.13 3.57 0.61
N GLU A 39 -4.88 3.26 0.94
CA GLU A 39 -4.19 2.05 0.53
C GLU A 39 -4.87 0.76 0.98
N GLY A 40 -4.58 -0.33 0.30
CA GLY A 40 -5.24 -1.62 0.50
C GLY A 40 -6.46 -1.78 -0.41
N ALA A 41 -7.37 -2.69 -0.03
CA ALA A 41 -8.54 -3.08 -0.84
C ALA A 41 -8.27 -3.41 -2.34
N THR A 42 -7.02 -3.72 -2.69
CA THR A 42 -6.63 -3.92 -4.08
C THR A 42 -7.35 -5.11 -4.73
N PRO A 43 -7.57 -5.10 -6.05
CA PRO A 43 -8.27 -6.17 -6.75
C PRO A 43 -7.65 -7.55 -6.51
N LEU A 44 -8.50 -8.56 -6.38
CA LEU A 44 -8.14 -9.97 -6.47
C LEU A 44 -8.76 -10.52 -7.76
N VAL A 45 -7.92 -10.73 -8.77
CA VAL A 45 -8.37 -11.03 -10.14
C VAL A 45 -8.05 -12.47 -10.49
N ARG A 46 -9.05 -13.24 -10.94
CA ARG A 46 -8.83 -14.60 -11.42
C ARG A 46 -8.03 -14.57 -12.73
N ALA A 47 -6.91 -15.29 -12.79
CA ALA A 47 -6.09 -15.40 -13.99
C ALA A 47 -6.41 -16.70 -14.75
N ALA A 48 -7.42 -16.66 -15.61
CA ALA A 48 -7.92 -17.83 -16.33
C ALA A 48 -6.83 -18.56 -17.14
N VAL A 49 -6.04 -17.82 -17.93
CA VAL A 49 -4.96 -18.39 -18.77
C VAL A 49 -3.88 -19.04 -17.93
N LEU A 50 -3.46 -18.41 -16.83
CA LEU A 50 -2.48 -19.01 -15.91
C LEU A 50 -3.06 -20.25 -15.23
N SER A 51 -4.35 -20.20 -14.86
CA SER A 51 -5.02 -21.32 -14.20
C SER A 51 -5.05 -22.57 -15.07
N GLU A 52 -5.33 -22.40 -16.37
CA GLU A 52 -5.28 -23.48 -17.35
C GLU A 52 -3.85 -24.00 -17.53
N LEU A 53 -2.87 -23.10 -17.69
CA LEU A 53 -1.47 -23.45 -17.90
C LEU A 53 -0.89 -24.30 -16.77
N VAL A 54 -1.26 -24.03 -15.52
CA VAL A 54 -0.73 -24.74 -14.35
C VAL A 54 -1.69 -25.80 -13.78
N SER A 55 -2.86 -25.99 -14.39
CA SER A 55 -3.90 -26.91 -13.90
C SER A 55 -4.29 -26.68 -12.44
N ALA A 56 -4.37 -25.40 -12.02
CA ALA A 56 -4.74 -24.99 -10.66
C ALA A 56 -5.43 -23.63 -10.67
N GLU A 57 -6.19 -23.27 -9.62
CA GLU A 57 -6.81 -21.94 -9.54
C GLU A 57 -5.76 -20.87 -9.21
N VAL A 58 -5.53 -19.95 -10.16
CA VAL A 58 -4.60 -18.83 -9.99
C VAL A 58 -5.36 -17.52 -9.85
N TRP A 59 -5.03 -16.79 -8.79
CA TRP A 59 -5.54 -15.46 -8.51
C TRP A 59 -4.40 -14.46 -8.36
N LEU A 60 -4.58 -13.26 -8.88
CA LEU A 60 -3.62 -12.17 -8.83
C LEU A 60 -4.09 -11.13 -7.83
N LYS A 61 -3.29 -10.89 -6.79
CA LYS A 61 -3.48 -9.77 -5.87
C LYS A 61 -2.77 -8.54 -6.46
N VAL A 62 -3.54 -7.64 -7.06
CA VAL A 62 -2.99 -6.56 -7.90
C VAL A 62 -2.55 -5.36 -7.05
N GLU A 63 -1.40 -5.49 -6.40
CA GLU A 63 -0.84 -4.49 -5.48
C GLU A 63 -0.36 -3.20 -6.15
N GLY A 64 -0.24 -3.18 -7.48
CA GLY A 64 0.03 -1.99 -8.26
C GLY A 64 -1.11 -0.95 -8.23
N ALA A 65 -2.30 -1.34 -7.75
CA ALA A 65 -3.44 -0.43 -7.59
C ALA A 65 -3.41 0.38 -6.27
N ASN A 66 -2.38 0.21 -5.43
CA ASN A 66 -2.18 1.06 -4.27
C ASN A 66 -1.75 2.49 -4.69
N PRO A 67 -1.93 3.52 -3.84
CA PRO A 67 -1.72 4.93 -4.17
C PRO A 67 -0.38 5.27 -4.84
N THR A 68 0.73 4.68 -4.41
CA THR A 68 2.06 4.90 -5.00
C THR A 68 2.52 3.76 -5.91
N GLY A 69 1.58 2.92 -6.34
CA GLY A 69 1.85 1.86 -7.32
C GLY A 69 2.50 0.60 -6.75
N SER A 70 2.53 0.40 -5.43
CA SER A 70 3.08 -0.83 -4.85
C SER A 70 2.51 -1.19 -3.48
N PHE A 71 2.75 -2.44 -3.05
CA PHE A 71 2.36 -2.91 -1.72
C PHE A 71 3.06 -2.18 -0.56
N LYS A 72 4.11 -1.39 -0.81
CA LYS A 72 4.86 -0.68 0.24
C LYS A 72 3.98 0.29 1.01
N ASP A 73 2.93 0.80 0.38
CA ASP A 73 1.93 1.66 0.99
C ASP A 73 1.30 1.06 2.23
N ARG A 74 1.06 -0.26 2.23
CA ARG A 74 0.50 -0.99 3.37
C ARG A 74 1.37 -0.93 4.62
N GLY A 75 2.69 -0.93 4.43
CA GLY A 75 3.63 -0.78 5.53
C GLY A 75 3.85 0.70 5.88
N MET A 76 3.84 1.56 4.87
CA MET A 76 4.19 2.96 5.04
C MET A 76 3.11 3.76 5.79
N THR A 77 1.84 3.48 5.54
CA THR A 77 0.70 3.98 6.34
C THR A 77 0.92 3.74 7.84
N MET A 78 1.33 2.52 8.21
CA MET A 78 1.63 2.14 9.59
C MET A 78 2.88 2.85 10.12
N ALA A 79 3.98 2.81 9.36
CA ALA A 79 5.25 3.39 9.78
C ALA A 79 5.12 4.90 10.04
N ILE A 80 4.47 5.64 9.13
CA ILE A 80 4.30 7.08 9.27
C ILE A 80 3.28 7.42 10.36
N SER A 81 2.18 6.68 10.48
CA SER A 81 1.21 6.86 11.58
C SER A 81 1.88 6.73 12.95
N LYS A 82 2.76 5.74 13.13
CA LYS A 82 3.53 5.55 14.36
C LYS A 82 4.64 6.59 14.54
N ALA A 83 5.26 7.06 13.45
CA ALA A 83 6.26 8.13 13.52
C ALA A 83 5.62 9.44 14.01
N VAL A 84 4.43 9.78 13.49
CA VAL A 84 3.64 10.93 13.95
C VAL A 84 3.22 10.75 15.42
N GLU A 85 2.73 9.57 15.81
CA GLU A 85 2.41 9.26 17.22
C GLU A 85 3.61 9.45 18.15
N ALA A 86 4.81 9.08 17.70
CA ALA A 86 6.04 9.25 18.45
C ALA A 86 6.60 10.70 18.45
N GLY A 87 5.92 11.64 17.78
CA GLY A 87 6.37 13.04 17.68
C GLY A 87 7.57 13.25 16.75
N SER A 88 7.85 12.29 15.87
CA SER A 88 8.95 12.39 14.91
C SER A 88 8.74 13.59 13.97
N GLN A 89 9.83 14.21 13.51
CA GLN A 89 9.78 15.34 12.56
C GLN A 89 10.23 14.94 11.14
N ALA A 90 10.90 13.79 11.04
CA ALA A 90 11.45 13.30 9.79
C ALA A 90 11.47 11.77 9.76
N VAL A 91 11.48 11.23 8.55
CA VAL A 91 11.76 9.83 8.25
C VAL A 91 12.88 9.72 7.23
N ILE A 92 13.64 8.64 7.32
CA ILE A 92 14.75 8.36 6.41
C ILE A 92 14.66 6.94 5.89
N CYS A 93 14.94 6.75 4.60
CA CYS A 93 15.10 5.41 4.04
C CYS A 93 16.30 5.35 3.08
N ALA A 94 16.94 4.20 3.03
CA ALA A 94 17.94 3.88 2.01
C ALA A 94 17.28 2.98 0.95
N SER A 95 16.73 3.59 -0.09
CA SER A 95 16.07 2.87 -1.20
C SER A 95 16.01 3.74 -2.44
N THR A 96 16.18 3.12 -3.61
CA THR A 96 16.13 3.78 -4.92
C THR A 96 14.82 3.54 -5.67
N GLY A 97 13.80 2.93 -5.03
CA GLY A 97 12.58 2.49 -5.72
C GLY A 97 11.30 2.64 -4.89
N ASN A 98 10.35 1.71 -5.06
CA ASN A 98 8.99 1.83 -4.49
C ASN A 98 8.90 2.21 -3.00
N THR A 99 9.87 1.81 -2.18
CA THR A 99 9.90 2.21 -0.75
C THR A 99 10.11 3.71 -0.58
N SER A 100 11.00 4.33 -1.36
CA SER A 100 11.24 5.79 -1.27
C SER A 100 10.06 6.60 -1.80
N ALA A 101 9.41 6.14 -2.88
CA ALA A 101 8.19 6.74 -3.39
C ALA A 101 7.05 6.71 -2.35
N SER A 102 6.83 5.53 -1.74
CA SER A 102 5.85 5.37 -0.66
C SER A 102 6.21 6.24 0.55
N ALA A 103 7.47 6.21 1.01
CA ALA A 103 7.92 7.00 2.16
C ALA A 103 7.69 8.49 1.94
N ALA A 104 8.05 9.02 0.77
CA ALA A 104 7.84 10.42 0.44
C ALA A 104 6.36 10.81 0.43
N ALA A 105 5.49 9.98 -0.17
CA ALA A 105 4.05 10.26 -0.24
C ALA A 105 3.38 10.29 1.14
N TYR A 106 3.66 9.30 1.99
CA TYR A 106 3.06 9.24 3.32
C TYR A 106 3.69 10.28 4.27
N ALA A 107 4.99 10.52 4.19
CA ALA A 107 5.63 11.57 4.97
C ALA A 107 5.03 12.95 4.64
N ALA A 108 4.80 13.25 3.36
CA ALA A 108 4.12 14.47 2.96
C ALA A 108 2.69 14.55 3.54
N LYS A 109 1.94 13.44 3.50
CA LYS A 109 0.59 13.38 4.11
C LYS A 109 0.62 13.54 5.64
N GLY A 110 1.65 13.01 6.30
CA GLY A 110 1.84 13.05 7.75
C GLY A 110 2.54 14.30 8.27
N GLY A 111 2.92 15.24 7.39
CA GLY A 111 3.62 16.47 7.78
C GLY A 111 5.07 16.24 8.24
N LEU A 112 5.73 15.19 7.75
CA LEU A 112 7.10 14.84 8.09
C LEU A 112 8.06 15.18 6.95
N THR A 113 9.29 15.54 7.30
CA THR A 113 10.39 15.60 6.32
C THR A 113 10.77 14.19 5.87
N CYS A 114 10.92 13.95 4.57
CA CYS A 114 11.38 12.67 4.04
C CYS A 114 12.78 12.81 3.45
N ALA A 115 13.73 12.02 3.94
CA ALA A 115 15.06 11.90 3.37
C ALA A 115 15.25 10.51 2.74
N VAL A 116 15.79 10.48 1.53
CA VAL A 116 16.10 9.23 0.82
C VAL A 116 17.60 9.22 0.52
N LEU A 117 18.32 8.29 1.11
CA LEU A 117 19.74 8.11 0.86
C LEU A 117 19.92 7.11 -0.28
N VAL A 118 20.48 7.59 -1.39
CA VAL A 118 20.81 6.77 -2.56
C VAL A 118 22.30 6.84 -2.86
N PRO A 119 22.94 5.74 -3.29
CA PRO A 119 24.32 5.78 -3.73
C PRO A 119 24.42 6.55 -5.05
N GLU A 120 25.50 7.32 -5.18
CA GLU A 120 25.83 8.04 -6.41
C GLU A 120 25.83 7.10 -7.62
N GLY A 121 25.19 7.51 -8.71
CA GLY A 121 25.15 6.75 -9.97
C GLY A 121 24.23 5.52 -10.00
N LYS A 122 23.43 5.24 -8.94
CA LYS A 122 22.51 4.09 -8.89
C LYS A 122 21.04 4.50 -8.70
N ILE A 123 20.58 5.47 -9.49
CA ILE A 123 19.15 5.82 -9.55
C ILE A 123 18.51 4.98 -10.65
N ALA A 124 17.46 4.25 -10.31
CA ALA A 124 16.67 3.43 -11.22
C ALA A 124 15.54 4.24 -11.86
#